data_AF-A0A6V8CEW0-F1
#
_entry.id   AF-A0A6V8CEW0-F1
#
_cell.length_a   1.000
_cell.length_b   1.000
_cell.length_c   1.000
_cell.angle_alpha   90.00
_cell.angle_beta   90.00
_cell.angle_gamma   90.00
#
_symmetry.space_group_name_H-M   'P 1'
#
loop_
_entity.id
_entity.type
_entity.pdbx_description
1 polymer ?
#
loop_
_entity_poly.entity_id
_entity_poly.type
_entity_poly.pdbx_seq_one_letter_code
_entity_poly.pdbx_strand_id
1 'polypeptide(L)'
;MVVMEEGKCPVMHGAHSTSNTGMKNTDWWPKNLNLSILHQHDAKSNPIGVDFDYAEAFKSLDYGALKSDLHALMTDSQDWWPAD
;
A
#
# COMPACT_ATOMS: atom_id res chain seq x y z
N MET A 1 -14.16 26.23 -21.02
CA MET A 1 -13.89 24.79 -20.83
C MET A 1 -13.17 24.64 -19.50
N VAL A 2 -13.91 24.27 -18.46
CA VAL A 2 -13.36 24.07 -17.11
C VAL A 2 -12.59 22.76 -17.14
N VAL A 3 -11.27 22.80 -16.94
CA VAL A 3 -10.50 21.60 -16.68
C VAL A 3 -10.81 21.21 -15.24
N MET A 4 -11.60 20.16 -15.05
CA MET A 4 -11.76 19.54 -13.74
C MET A 4 -10.41 18.91 -13.39
N GLU A 5 -9.78 19.42 -12.34
CA GLU A 5 -8.50 18.92 -11.86
C GLU A 5 -8.75 17.63 -11.08
N GLU A 6 -8.68 16.48 -11.76
CA GLU A 6 -8.84 15.15 -11.16
C GLU A 6 -7.73 14.89 -10.13
N GLY A 7 -8.08 14.72 -8.86
CA GLY A 7 -7.17 14.22 -7.81
C GLY A 7 -6.85 15.14 -6.63
N LYS A 8 -7.38 16.37 -6.57
CA LYS A 8 -7.19 17.23 -5.39
C LYS A 8 -8.22 16.90 -4.30
N CYS A 9 -7.74 16.61 -3.09
CA CYS A 9 -8.59 16.41 -1.92
C CYS A 9 -9.32 17.73 -1.58
N PRO A 10 -10.66 17.79 -1.60
CA PRO A 10 -11.43 19.04 -1.47
C PRO A 10 -11.43 19.62 -0.04
N VAL A 11 -10.96 18.87 0.96
CA VAL A 11 -10.82 19.31 2.34
C VAL A 11 -9.41 18.96 2.83
N MET A 12 -8.57 19.98 3.04
CA MET A 12 -7.24 19.83 3.62
C MET A 12 -7.36 19.42 5.09
N HIS A 13 -7.35 18.12 5.38
CA HIS A 13 -7.19 17.60 6.74
C HIS A 13 -5.70 17.51 7.07
N GLY A 14 -5.21 18.34 8.00
CA GLY A 14 -3.84 18.19 8.52
C GLY A 14 -3.48 19.24 9.56
N ALA A 15 -3.26 18.79 10.80
CA ALA A 15 -2.55 19.55 11.82
C ALA A 15 -1.16 19.97 11.31
N HIS A 16 -0.62 21.06 11.85
CA HIS A 16 0.66 21.72 11.50
C HIS A 16 1.94 20.84 11.50
N SER A 17 1.84 19.52 11.70
CA SER A 17 2.97 18.58 11.76
C SER A 17 3.05 17.57 10.60
N THR A 18 2.19 17.65 9.57
CA THR A 18 2.30 16.75 8.40
C THR A 18 3.15 17.38 7.29
N SER A 19 4.28 16.76 6.94
CA SER A 19 5.25 17.28 5.95
C SER A 19 4.75 17.28 4.49
N ASN A 20 3.48 16.95 4.25
CA ASN A 20 2.94 16.62 2.94
C ASN A 20 1.86 17.62 2.46
N THR A 21 1.69 18.74 3.16
CA THR A 21 0.65 19.77 2.90
C THR A 21 1.13 20.98 2.08
N GLY A 22 2.42 21.02 1.73
CA GLY A 22 3.01 22.07 0.88
C GLY A 22 3.09 21.68 -0.59
N MET A 23 3.21 22.69 -1.47
CA MET A 23 3.47 22.49 -2.90
C MET A 23 4.78 21.71 -3.09
N LYS A 24 4.73 20.69 -3.93
CA LYS A 24 5.82 19.78 -4.24
C LYS A 24 6.57 20.27 -5.48
N ASN A 25 7.80 19.80 -5.66
CA ASN A 25 8.59 20.11 -6.86
C ASN A 25 7.90 19.67 -8.17
N THR A 26 7.10 18.62 -8.12
CA THR A 26 6.29 18.15 -9.26
C THR A 26 5.15 19.10 -9.62
N ASP A 27 4.67 19.90 -8.68
CA ASP A 27 3.61 20.89 -8.93
C ASP A 27 4.18 22.10 -9.69
N TRP A 28 5.43 22.48 -9.40
CA TRP A 28 6.14 23.56 -10.08
C TRP A 28 6.71 23.16 -11.45
N TRP A 29 7.24 21.93 -11.56
CA TRP A 29 7.83 21.42 -12.80
C TRP A 29 7.22 20.07 -13.20
N PRO A 30 5.99 20.06 -13.74
CA PRO A 30 5.25 18.82 -14.02
C PRO A 30 5.88 17.94 -15.11
N LYS A 31 6.80 18.47 -15.92
CA LYS A 31 7.53 17.72 -16.97
C LYS A 31 8.95 17.31 -16.56
N ASN A 32 9.32 17.50 -15.28
CA ASN A 32 10.64 17.09 -14.79
C ASN A 32 10.77 15.56 -14.77
N LEU A 33 11.97 15.05 -14.97
CA LEU A 33 12.25 13.61 -14.94
C LEU A 33 11.99 13.06 -13.52
N ASN A 34 11.11 12.07 -13.42
CA ASN A 34 10.76 11.46 -12.15
C ASN A 34 11.75 10.37 -11.76
N LEU A 35 12.64 10.66 -10.80
CA LEU A 35 13.59 9.69 -10.25
C LEU A 35 13.03 8.87 -9.08
N SER A 36 11.80 9.16 -8.63
CA SER A 36 11.23 8.47 -7.46
C SER A 36 11.05 6.97 -7.66
N ILE A 37 10.89 6.54 -8.91
CA ILE A 37 10.79 5.13 -9.30
C ILE A 37 12.04 4.33 -8.92
N LEU A 38 13.20 4.97 -8.84
CA LEU A 38 14.48 4.30 -8.58
C LEU A 38 14.68 3.95 -7.10
N HIS A 39 13.86 4.51 -6.22
CA HIS A 39 13.91 4.24 -4.78
C HIS A 39 12.59 3.63 -4.27
N GLN A 40 11.75 3.11 -5.16
CA GLN A 40 10.58 2.33 -4.77
C GLN A 40 11.03 0.98 -4.20
N HIS A 41 10.36 0.51 -3.14
CA HIS A 41 10.66 -0.76 -2.47
C HIS A 41 12.08 -0.88 -1.90
N ASP A 42 12.66 0.23 -1.42
CA ASP A 42 13.94 0.22 -0.73
C ASP A 42 13.89 -0.62 0.57
N ALA A 43 15.01 -1.29 0.89
CA ALA A 43 15.16 -2.14 2.06
C ALA A 43 14.80 -1.44 3.38
N LYS A 44 15.02 -0.12 3.50
CA LYS A 44 14.65 0.66 4.71
C LYS A 44 13.16 0.69 4.97
N SER A 45 12.35 0.51 3.93
CA SER A 45 10.89 0.47 4.02
C SER A 45 10.35 -0.95 4.23
N ASN A 46 11.19 -1.98 4.10
CA ASN A 46 10.79 -3.37 4.29
C ASN A 46 10.78 -3.74 5.79
N PRO A 47 9.62 -4.04 6.40
CA PRO A 47 9.54 -4.37 7.82
C PRO A 47 10.06 -5.78 8.15
N ILE A 48 10.26 -6.65 7.16
CA ILE A 48 10.60 -8.06 7.36
C ILE A 48 12.12 -8.28 7.49
N GLY A 49 12.91 -7.26 7.13
CA GLY A 49 14.38 -7.32 7.21
C GLY A 49 15.04 -7.79 5.92
N VAL A 50 16.34 -7.50 5.81
CA VAL A 50 17.13 -7.72 4.58
C VAL A 50 17.54 -9.18 4.36
N ASP A 51 17.62 -9.96 5.44
CA ASP A 51 18.07 -11.35 5.40
C ASP A 51 16.90 -12.35 5.24
N PHE A 52 15.66 -11.85 5.12
CA PHE A 52 14.49 -12.69 5.00
C PHE A 52 14.32 -13.23 3.57
N ASP A 53 14.34 -14.55 3.43
CA ASP A 53 14.03 -15.25 2.18
C ASP A 53 12.59 -15.78 2.20
N TYR A 54 11.71 -15.12 1.45
CA TYR A 54 10.31 -15.54 1.31
C TYR A 54 10.16 -16.93 0.67
N ALA A 55 11.01 -17.28 -0.29
CA ALA A 55 10.91 -18.57 -0.98
C ALA A 55 11.26 -19.73 -0.04
N GLU A 56 12.30 -19.57 0.79
CA GLU A 56 12.64 -20.55 1.83
C GLU A 56 11.56 -20.62 2.91
N ALA A 57 11.07 -19.47 3.41
CA ALA A 57 9.99 -19.45 4.38
C ALA A 57 8.72 -20.14 3.84
N PHE A 58 8.35 -19.88 2.59
CA PHE A 58 7.18 -20.49 1.94
C PHE A 58 7.31 -22.01 1.79
N LYS A 59 8.52 -22.54 1.54
CA LYS A 59 8.73 -24.00 1.47
C LYS A 59 8.45 -24.69 2.81
N SER A 60 8.65 -23.99 3.92
CA SER A 60 8.40 -24.52 5.27
C SER A 60 6.93 -24.40 5.71
N LEU A 61 6.10 -23.70 4.93
CA LEU A 61 4.70 -23.48 5.23
C LEU A 61 3.89 -24.78 5.08
N ASP A 62 3.01 -25.06 6.05
CA ASP A 62 2.00 -26.11 5.88
C ASP A 62 0.93 -25.65 4.88
N TYR A 63 1.17 -25.95 3.62
CA TYR A 63 0.28 -25.59 2.52
C TYR A 63 -1.06 -26.34 2.58
N GLY A 64 -1.11 -27.52 3.21
CA GLY A 64 -2.33 -28.29 3.40
C GLY A 64 -3.25 -27.62 4.42
N ALA A 65 -2.70 -27.28 5.58
CA ALA A 65 -3.41 -26.55 6.62
C ALA A 65 -3.92 -25.20 6.12
N LEU A 66 -3.08 -24.41 5.43
CA LEU A 66 -3.49 -23.11 4.88
C LEU A 66 -4.74 -23.20 4.01
N LYS A 67 -4.79 -24.18 3.09
CA LYS A 67 -5.98 -24.34 2.23
C LYS A 67 -7.20 -24.77 3.03
N SER A 68 -7.02 -25.67 3.98
CA SER A 68 -8.12 -26.13 4.84
C SER A 68 -8.72 -24.94 5.61
N ASP A 69 -7.88 -24.09 6.18
CA ASP A 69 -8.30 -22.90 6.92
C ASP A 69 -9.02 -21.89 6.00
N LEU A 70 -8.54 -21.72 4.77
CA LEU A 70 -9.23 -20.89 3.77
C LEU A 70 -10.61 -21.45 3.41
N HIS A 71 -10.75 -22.76 3.24
CA HIS A 71 -12.05 -23.39 2.99
C HIS A 71 -13.01 -23.24 4.17
N ALA A 72 -12.50 -23.34 5.39
CA ALA A 72 -13.32 -23.09 6.59
C ALA A 72 -13.80 -21.64 6.64
N LEU A 73 -12.90 -20.68 6.38
CA LEU A 73 -13.18 -19.24 6.36
C LEU A 73 -14.29 -18.87 5.36
N MET A 74 -14.37 -19.55 4.22
CA MET A 74 -15.42 -19.31 3.21
C MET A 74 -16.85 -19.48 3.76
N THR A 75 -17.02 -20.24 4.85
CA THR A 75 -18.32 -20.48 5.48
C THR A 75 -18.46 -19.84 6.87
N ASP A 76 -17.43 -19.16 7.34
CA ASP A 76 -17.40 -18.49 8.64
C ASP A 76 -17.79 -17.02 8.51
N SER A 77 -19.09 -16.78 8.32
CA SER A 77 -19.66 -15.44 8.11
C SER A 77 -19.38 -14.53 9.29
N GLN A 78 -18.96 -13.29 9.00
CA GLN A 78 -18.64 -12.30 10.02
C GLN A 78 -19.76 -11.26 10.13
N ASP A 79 -20.19 -10.90 11.33
CA ASP A 79 -21.32 -9.97 11.53
C ASP A 79 -21.09 -8.57 10.90
N TRP A 80 -19.83 -8.14 10.82
CA TRP A 80 -19.45 -6.86 10.24
C TRP A 80 -19.41 -6.87 8.70
N TRP A 81 -19.38 -8.07 8.10
CA TRP A 81 -19.50 -8.29 6.67
C TRP A 81 -20.08 -9.69 6.41
N PRO A 82 -21.41 -9.84 6.49
CA PRO A 82 -22.05 -11.13 6.35
C PRO A 82 -21.80 -11.75 4.97
N ALA A 83 -21.63 -13.06 4.93
CA ALA A 83 -21.63 -13.80 3.67
C ALA A 83 -23.04 -13.75 3.03
N ASP A 84 -23.09 -13.65 1.70
CA ASP A 84 -24.33 -13.55 0.91
C ASP A 84 -25.28 -14.76 1.10
#